data_AF-A0A2E0MZR4-F1
#
_entry.id   AF-A0A2E0MZR4-F1
#
_cell.length_a   1.000
_cell.length_b   1.000
_cell.length_c   1.000
_cell.angle_alpha   90.00
_cell.angle_beta   90.00
_cell.angle_gamma   90.00
#
_symmetry.space_group_name_H-M   'P 1'
#
loop_
_entity.id
_entity.type
_entity.pdbx_description
1 polymer ?
#
loop_
_entity_poly.entity_id
_entity_poly.type
_entity_poly.pdbx_seq_one_letter_code
_entity_poly.pdbx_strand_id
1 'polypeptide(L)'
;MEFLNLSLLENAFLELLGFNLSGPVGLFFGLVIFCLLLIFFRYEGLSVSKTEEVSNFEEVGDPTEAKINLSRSYIEMGKYNEASIYLKEVLALKHIKKNQREVADLLLARIDNDQV
;
A
#
# COMPACT_ATOMS: atom_id res chain seq x y z
N MET A 1 -15.49 -33.50 37.47
CA MET A 1 -15.07 -32.24 36.82
C MET A 1 -13.92 -31.70 37.64
N GLU A 2 -12.68 -31.89 37.18
CA GLU A 2 -11.51 -31.27 37.81
C GLU A 2 -11.57 -29.76 37.57
N PHE A 3 -11.54 -28.99 38.65
CA PHE A 3 -11.38 -27.55 38.57
C PHE A 3 -9.90 -27.25 38.27
N LEU A 4 -9.64 -26.47 37.22
CA LEU A 4 -8.34 -25.87 36.98
C LEU A 4 -7.98 -25.00 38.18
N ASN A 5 -6.96 -25.38 38.94
CA ASN A 5 -6.45 -24.56 40.03
C ASN A 5 -5.49 -23.53 39.46
N LEU A 6 -6.00 -22.34 39.14
CA LEU A 6 -5.21 -21.25 38.56
C LEU A 6 -4.00 -20.86 39.42
N SER A 7 -4.09 -20.99 40.75
CA SER A 7 -2.97 -20.66 41.64
C SER A 7 -1.82 -21.65 41.52
N LEU A 8 -2.13 -22.95 41.37
CA LEU A 8 -1.12 -23.98 41.13
C LEU A 8 -0.42 -23.75 39.78
N LEU A 9 -1.20 -23.42 38.76
CA LEU A 9 -0.69 -23.16 37.41
C LEU A 9 0.20 -21.90 37.38
N GLU A 10 -0.23 -20.83 38.04
CA GLU A 10 0.54 -19.57 38.14
C GLU A 10 1.89 -19.82 38.84
N ASN A 11 1.89 -20.56 39.95
CA ASN A 11 3.11 -20.87 40.68
C ASN A 11 4.07 -21.77 39.88
N ALA A 12 3.56 -22.82 39.23
CA ALA A 12 4.37 -23.70 38.40
C ALA A 12 4.99 -22.96 37.20
N PHE A 13 4.23 -22.03 36.60
CA PHE A 13 4.72 -21.20 35.52
C PHE A 13 5.78 -20.19 36.00
N LEU A 14 5.54 -19.54 37.14
CA LEU A 14 6.49 -18.62 37.77
C LEU A 14 7.80 -19.32 38.12
N GLU A 15 7.75 -20.54 38.64
CA GLU A 15 8.93 -21.36 38.95
C GLU A 15 9.71 -21.72 37.68
N LEU A 16 9.02 -22.06 36.59
CA LEU A 16 9.65 -22.47 35.34
C LEU A 16 10.28 -21.29 34.56
N LEU A 17 9.57 -20.17 34.48
CA LEU A 17 9.90 -19.06 33.57
C LEU A 17 10.36 -17.79 34.28
N GLY A 18 10.21 -17.70 35.59
CA GLY A 18 10.65 -16.56 36.40
C GLY A 18 9.75 -15.33 36.30
N PHE A 19 8.59 -15.42 35.65
CA PHE A 19 7.60 -14.35 35.59
C PHE A 19 6.16 -14.89 35.64
N ASN A 20 5.22 -14.03 36.04
CA ASN A 20 3.82 -14.39 36.21
C ASN A 20 3.13 -14.72 34.87
N LEU A 21 2.33 -15.78 34.84
CA LEU A 21 1.55 -16.21 33.67
C LEU A 21 0.54 -15.14 33.23
N SER A 22 0.04 -14.35 34.20
CA SER A 22 -0.80 -13.17 33.92
C SER A 22 -0.20 -12.20 32.89
N GLY A 23 1.13 -12.06 32.80
CA GLY A 23 1.80 -11.17 31.86
C GLY A 23 1.58 -11.54 30.39
N PRO A 24 2.08 -12.71 29.92
CA PRO A 24 1.86 -13.16 28.55
C PRO A 24 0.39 -13.34 28.20
N VAL A 25 -0.43 -13.79 29.14
CA VAL A 25 -1.88 -13.92 28.93
C VAL A 25 -2.47 -12.55 28.65
N GLY A 26 -2.15 -11.54 29.46
CA GLY A 26 -2.55 -10.15 29.23
C GLY A 26 -2.06 -9.61 27.88
N LEU A 27 -0.81 -9.91 27.50
CA LEU A 27 -0.26 -9.51 26.20
C LEU A 27 -1.04 -10.13 25.03
N PHE A 28 -1.33 -11.44 25.10
CA PHE A 28 -2.09 -12.15 24.08
C PHE A 28 -3.50 -11.59 23.95
N PHE A 29 -4.21 -11.40 25.06
CA PHE A 29 -5.54 -10.80 25.05
C PHE A 29 -5.53 -9.36 24.53
N GLY A 30 -4.55 -8.54 24.94
CA GLY A 30 -4.38 -7.17 24.45
C GLY A 30 -4.13 -7.13 22.95
N LEU A 31 -3.31 -8.05 22.42
CA LEU A 31 -3.04 -8.16 20.99
C LEU A 31 -4.30 -8.54 20.21
N VAL A 32 -5.08 -9.50 20.70
CA VAL A 32 -6.35 -9.90 20.06
C VAL A 32 -7.31 -8.72 20.01
N ILE A 33 -7.48 -7.99 21.12
CA ILE A 33 -8.34 -6.80 21.17
C ILE A 33 -7.84 -5.72 20.20
N PHE A 34 -6.53 -5.47 20.17
CA PHE A 34 -5.93 -4.50 19.26
C PHE A 34 -6.16 -4.87 17.80
N CYS A 35 -5.99 -6.13 17.42
CA CYS A 35 -6.29 -6.62 16.07
C CYS A 35 -7.78 -6.43 15.71
N LEU A 36 -8.69 -6.68 16.65
CA LEU A 36 -10.12 -6.44 16.43
C LEU A 36 -10.43 -4.95 16.22
N LEU A 37 -9.79 -4.05 16.97
CA LEU A 37 -9.91 -2.61 16.77
C LEU A 37 -9.42 -2.18 15.38
N LEU A 38 -8.27 -2.73 14.92
CA LEU A 38 -7.78 -2.45 13.57
C LEU A 38 -8.75 -2.93 12.49
N ILE A 39 -9.39 -4.09 12.68
CA ILE A 39 -10.41 -4.59 11.75
C ILE A 39 -11.63 -3.67 11.76
N PHE A 40 -12.07 -3.21 12.94
CA PHE A 40 -13.17 -2.27 13.09
C PHE A 40 -12.91 -0.94 12.35
N PHE A 41 -11.73 -0.33 12.56
CA PHE A 41 -11.33 0.88 11.84
C PHE A 41 -11.21 0.66 10.32
N ARG A 42 -10.77 -0.52 9.89
CA ARG A 42 -10.75 -0.86 8.45
C ARG A 42 -12.14 -1.07 7.86
N TYR A 43 -13.12 -1.49 8.66
CA TYR A 43 -14.48 -1.71 8.20
C TYR A 43 -15.18 -0.39 7.82
N GLU A 44 -14.97 0.67 8.60
CA GLU A 44 -15.44 2.03 8.27
C GLU A 44 -14.78 2.56 6.98
N GLY A 45 -13.53 2.15 6.70
CA GLY A 45 -12.83 2.48 5.45
C GLY A 45 -13.29 1.68 4.22
N LEU A 46 -13.95 0.54 4.40
CA LEU A 46 -14.40 -0.33 3.29
C LEU A 46 -15.87 -0.12 2.89
N SER A 47 -16.69 0.53 3.73
CA SER A 47 -18.09 0.80 3.41
C SER A 47 -18.30 1.95 2.43
N VAL A 48 -17.23 2.63 1.96
CA VAL A 48 -17.30 3.50 0.78
C VAL A 48 -17.20 2.62 -0.49
N SER A 49 -18.14 1.69 -0.61
CA SER A 49 -18.58 1.21 -1.92
C SER A 49 -19.58 2.23 -2.44
N LYS A 50 -19.07 3.34 -2.95
CA LYS A 50 -19.75 4.01 -4.04
C LYS A 50 -18.93 3.78 -5.28
N THR A 51 -19.55 3.09 -6.22
CA THR A 51 -19.36 3.30 -7.65
C THR A 51 -19.64 4.79 -7.93
N GLU A 52 -18.76 5.69 -7.52
CA GLU A 52 -18.74 7.04 -8.06
C GLU A 52 -17.99 6.94 -9.38
N GLU A 53 -18.62 7.36 -10.46
CA GLU A 53 -17.89 7.73 -11.66
C GLU A 53 -16.83 8.74 -11.22
N VAL A 54 -15.57 8.30 -11.14
CA VAL A 54 -14.45 9.15 -10.76
C VAL A 54 -14.17 10.09 -11.93
N SER A 55 -15.04 11.08 -12.09
CA SER A 55 -14.99 12.09 -13.14
C SER A 55 -14.21 13.33 -12.70
N ASN A 56 -13.65 13.36 -11.48
CA ASN A 56 -12.85 14.48 -11.02
C ASN A 56 -11.60 14.08 -10.24
N PHE A 57 -10.58 13.62 -10.96
CA PHE A 57 -9.20 13.53 -10.46
C PHE A 57 -8.52 14.90 -10.36
N GLU A 58 -9.19 16.01 -10.70
CA GLU A 58 -8.61 17.35 -10.62
C GLU A 58 -8.10 17.69 -9.21
N GLU A 59 -8.73 17.14 -8.17
CA GLU A 59 -8.33 17.38 -6.76
C GLU A 59 -7.13 16.52 -6.31
N VAL A 60 -6.82 15.43 -7.01
CA VAL A 60 -5.75 14.46 -6.66
C VAL A 60 -4.43 14.76 -7.40
N GLY A 61 -4.43 15.73 -8.31
CA GLY A 61 -3.29 16.14 -9.12
C GLY A 61 -3.44 15.76 -10.60
N ASP A 62 -2.57 16.29 -11.45
CA ASP A 62 -2.65 16.06 -12.90
C ASP A 62 -2.33 14.59 -13.23
N PRO A 63 -3.30 13.77 -13.68
CA PRO A 63 -3.08 12.35 -13.96
C PRO A 63 -2.07 12.12 -15.08
N THR A 64 -1.90 13.10 -15.97
CA THR A 64 -0.87 13.07 -17.02
C THR A 64 0.52 13.16 -16.41
N GLU A 65 0.71 14.04 -15.43
CA GLU A 65 1.98 14.19 -14.71
C GLU A 65 2.31 12.93 -13.90
N ALA A 66 1.29 12.33 -13.27
CA ALA A 66 1.45 11.07 -12.55
C ALA A 66 1.93 9.94 -13.48
N LYS A 67 1.35 9.80 -14.68
CA LYS A 67 1.79 8.81 -15.68
C LYS A 67 3.23 9.07 -16.16
N ILE A 68 3.60 10.33 -16.38
CA ILE A 68 4.98 10.70 -16.76
C ILE A 68 5.97 10.32 -15.65
N ASN A 69 5.66 10.61 -14.39
CA ASN A 69 6.52 10.27 -13.26
C ASN A 69 6.63 8.76 -13.05
N LEU A 70 5.52 8.03 -13.19
CA LEU A 70 5.53 6.57 -13.13
C LEU A 70 6.41 5.97 -14.25
N SER A 71 6.35 6.55 -15.45
CA SER A 71 7.21 6.14 -16.57
C SER A 71 8.69 6.33 -16.25
N ARG A 72 9.08 7.42 -15.57
CA ARG A 72 10.47 7.62 -15.10
C ARG A 72 10.90 6.52 -14.15
N SER A 73 10.08 6.17 -13.17
CA SER A 73 10.37 5.08 -12.24
C SER A 73 10.51 3.72 -12.96
N TYR A 74 9.68 3.44 -13.97
CA TYR A 74 9.84 2.24 -14.79
C TYR A 74 11.15 2.23 -15.60
N ILE A 75 11.55 3.37 -16.18
CA ILE A 75 12.84 3.51 -16.86
C ILE A 75 14.00 3.24 -15.89
N GLU A 76 13.97 3.83 -14.69
CA GLU A 76 15.00 3.61 -13.66
C GLU A 76 15.09 2.15 -13.20
N MET A 77 13.98 1.40 -13.26
CA MET A 77 13.93 -0.03 -12.97
C MET A 77 14.30 -0.93 -14.19
N GLY A 78 14.66 -0.36 -15.34
CA GLY A 78 14.93 -1.10 -16.58
C GLY A 78 13.68 -1.73 -17.21
N LYS A 79 12.48 -1.31 -16.79
CA LYS A 79 11.18 -1.79 -17.28
C LYS A 79 10.68 -0.91 -18.43
N TYR A 80 11.43 -0.96 -19.53
CA TYR A 80 11.26 -0.05 -20.65
C TYR A 80 9.94 -0.23 -21.39
N ASN A 81 9.45 -1.46 -21.52
CA ASN A 81 8.18 -1.75 -22.18
C ASN A 81 7.00 -1.09 -21.45
N GLU A 82 6.94 -1.23 -20.13
CA GLU A 82 5.93 -0.62 -19.27
C GLU A 82 6.00 0.90 -19.34
N ALA A 83 7.20 1.48 -19.27
CA ALA A 83 7.40 2.91 -19.43
C ALA A 83 6.87 3.42 -20.79
N SER A 84 7.22 2.74 -21.88
CA SER A 84 6.77 3.13 -23.23
C SER A 84 5.25 3.07 -23.38
N ILE A 85 4.56 2.13 -22.73
CA ILE A 85 3.10 2.04 -22.76
C ILE A 85 2.49 3.31 -22.14
N TYR A 86 2.90 3.68 -20.93
CA TYR A 86 2.37 4.87 -20.26
C TYR A 86 2.68 6.16 -21.01
N LEU A 87 3.89 6.30 -21.58
CA LEU A 87 4.26 7.47 -22.38
C LEU A 87 3.43 7.59 -23.67
N LYS A 88 3.16 6.47 -24.36
CA LYS A 88 2.29 6.45 -25.55
C LYS A 88 0.85 6.80 -25.21
N GLU A 89 0.33 6.33 -24.07
CA GLU A 89 -0.99 6.72 -23.58
C GLU A 89 -1.08 8.23 -23.31
N VAL A 90 -0.05 8.81 -22.69
CA VAL A 90 0.05 10.26 -22.45
C VAL A 90 0.01 11.03 -23.78
N LEU A 91 0.79 10.60 -24.77
CA LEU A 91 0.86 11.25 -26.08
C LEU A 91 -0.43 11.14 -26.90
N ALA A 92 -1.26 10.13 -26.62
CA ALA A 92 -2.58 9.93 -27.23
C ALA A 92 -3.69 10.82 -26.64
N LEU A 93 -3.43 11.54 -25.54
CA LEU A 93 -4.41 12.45 -24.94
C LEU A 93 -4.70 13.65 -25.87
N LYS A 94 -6.00 13.94 -26.05
CA LYS A 94 -6.48 15.06 -26.87
C LYS A 94 -6.02 16.43 -26.36
N HIS A 95 -5.89 16.57 -25.04
CA HIS A 95 -5.60 17.83 -24.36
C HIS A 95 -4.37 17.70 -23.43
N ILE A 96 -3.22 17.37 -24.01
CA ILE A 96 -1.93 17.35 -23.29
C ILE A 96 -1.27 18.74 -23.33
N LYS A 97 -0.65 19.17 -22.22
CA LYS A 97 0.14 20.40 -22.18
C LYS A 97 1.43 20.23 -23.00
N LYS A 98 1.90 21.31 -23.63
CA LYS A 98 3.10 21.28 -24.49
C LYS A 98 4.33 20.72 -23.77
N ASN A 99 4.56 21.15 -22.53
CA ASN A 99 5.68 20.67 -21.71
C ASN A 99 5.59 19.17 -21.39
N GLN A 100 4.38 18.65 -21.13
CA GLN A 100 4.16 17.22 -20.86
C GLN A 100 4.44 16.37 -22.11
N ARG A 101 4.04 16.86 -23.29
CA ARG A 101 4.36 16.22 -24.57
C ARG A 101 5.87 16.18 -24.81
N GLU A 102 6.56 17.32 -24.67
CA GLU A 102 8.01 17.40 -24.82
C GLU A 102 8.75 16.44 -23.88
N VAL A 103 8.34 16.38 -22.61
CA VAL A 103 8.92 15.44 -21.64
C VAL A 103 8.65 13.98 -22.04
N ALA A 104 7.43 13.66 -22.49
CA ALA A 104 7.10 12.30 -22.89
C ALA A 104 7.90 11.83 -24.12
N ASP A 105 8.05 12.71 -25.11
CA ASP A 105 8.86 12.43 -26.32
C ASP A 105 10.35 12.24 -25.95
N LEU A 106 10.89 13.07 -25.06
CA LEU A 106 12.27 12.92 -24.57
C LEU A 106 12.50 11.59 -23.83
N LEU A 107 11.54 11.17 -22.99
CA LEU A 107 11.64 9.91 -22.27
C LEU A 107 11.55 8.70 -23.20
N LEU A 108 10.72 8.75 -24.25
CA LEU A 108 10.69 7.70 -25.28
C LEU A 108 12.01 7.62 -26.03
N ALA A 109 12.58 8.76 -26.45
CA ALA A 109 13.89 8.78 -27.10
C ALA A 109 15.00 8.22 -26.20
N ARG A 110 14.94 8.49 -24.89
CA ARG A 110 15.86 7.89 -23.92
C ARG A 110 15.73 6.37 -23.86
N ILE A 111 14.51 5.84 -23.82
CA ILE A 111 14.28 4.39 -23.84
C ILE A 111 14.91 3.78 -25.09
N ASP A 112 14.69 4.38 -26.25
CA ASP A 112 15.24 3.87 -27.51
C ASP A 112 16.78 3.86 -27.49
N ASN A 113 17.43 4.85 -26.88
CA ASN A 113 18.88 4.90 -26.73
C ASN A 113 19.42 3.89 -25.69
N ASP A 114 18.69 3.67 -24.59
CA ASP A 114 19.09 2.73 -23.52
C ASP A 114 18.88 1.25 -23.92
N GLN A 115 18.21 0.99 -25.05
CA GLN A 115 17.99 -0.35 -25.62
C GLN A 115 18.97 -0.72 -26.76
N VAL A 116 19.88 0.19 -27.12
CA VAL A 116 20.95 -0.03 -28.13
C VAL A 116 22.25 -0.41 -27.44
#